data_AF-A0AA96US03-F1
#
_entry.id   AF-A0AA96US03-F1
#
_cell.length_a   1.000
_cell.length_b   1.000
_cell.length_c   1.000
_cell.angle_alpha   90.00
_cell.angle_beta   90.00
_cell.angle_gamma   90.00
#
_symmetry.space_group_name_H-M   'P 1'
#
loop_
_entity.id
_entity.type
_entity.pdbx_description
1 polymer ?
#
loop_
_entity_poly.entity_id
_entity_poly.type
_entity_poly.pdbx_seq_one_letter_code
_entity_poly.pdbx_strand_id
1 'polypeptide(L)'
;MQSLVGYVVLKDNNRAILITTTETPVKEDYDLSEGQLMNKFKNNIVIVGLSEIDNTDDLKRGEKIKVWFHTLKESNPPSATIQKYELL
;
A
#
# COMPACT_ATOMS: atom_id res chain seq x y z
N MET A 1 -12.43 12.43 -5.73
CA MET A 1 -11.96 11.20 -5.07
C MET A 1 -11.18 10.38 -6.08
N GLN A 2 -9.99 9.93 -5.71
CA GLN A 2 -9.08 9.16 -6.56
C GLN A 2 -9.01 7.72 -6.05
N SER A 3 -8.54 6.80 -6.89
CA SER A 3 -8.28 5.42 -6.47
C SER A 3 -7.02 4.85 -7.10
N LEU A 4 -6.33 3.98 -6.39
CA LEU A 4 -5.22 3.20 -6.92
C LEU A 4 -5.35 1.73 -6.54
N VAL A 5 -4.74 0.85 -7.31
CA VAL A 5 -4.65 -0.59 -7.03
C VAL A 5 -3.21 -0.92 -6.68
N GLY A 6 -3.02 -1.76 -5.67
CA GLY A 6 -1.70 -2.23 -5.28
C GLY A 6 -1.73 -3.48 -4.42
N TYR A 7 -0.56 -4.07 -4.24
CA TYR A 7 -0.36 -5.26 -3.41
C TYR A 7 0.18 -4.84 -2.04
N VAL A 8 -0.45 -5.35 -0.98
CA VAL A 8 -0.03 -5.08 0.41
C VAL A 8 1.24 -5.87 0.71
N VAL A 9 2.38 -5.18 0.81
CA VAL A 9 3.66 -5.84 1.15
C VAL A 9 4.04 -5.70 2.61
N LEU A 10 3.58 -4.64 3.27
CA LEU A 10 3.72 -4.44 4.72
C LEU A 10 2.46 -3.76 5.24
N LYS A 11 2.02 -4.16 6.44
CA LYS A 11 0.89 -3.55 7.15
C LYS A 11 1.25 -3.42 8.62
N ASP A 12 1.14 -2.22 9.13
CA ASP A 12 1.11 -1.93 10.56
C ASP A 12 -0.29 -1.39 10.94
N ASN A 13 -0.48 -0.99 12.20
CA ASN A 13 -1.80 -0.54 12.67
C ASN A 13 -2.24 0.79 12.05
N ASN A 14 -1.30 1.64 11.62
CA ASN A 14 -1.56 3.01 11.19
C ASN A 14 -1.36 3.22 9.70
N ARG A 15 -0.59 2.36 9.03
CA ARG A 15 -0.28 2.46 7.61
C ARG A 15 -0.09 1.08 6.97
N ALA A 16 -0.24 1.04 5.66
CA ALA A 16 0.21 -0.05 4.81
C ALA A 16 1.11 0.48 3.69
N ILE A 17 1.99 -0.39 3.21
CA ILE A 17 2.85 -0.12 2.06
C ILE A 17 2.34 -0.96 0.89
N LEU A 18 2.03 -0.27 -0.20
CA LEU A 18 1.48 -0.87 -1.41
C LEU A 18 2.50 -0.80 -2.53
N ILE A 19 2.72 -1.92 -3.20
CA ILE A 19 3.39 -1.94 -4.50
C ILE A 19 2.33 -1.75 -5.59
N THR A 20 2.49 -0.74 -6.43
CA THR A 20 1.54 -0.33 -7.47
C THR A 20 1.95 -0.81 -8.86
N THR A 21 2.79 -1.84 -8.96
CA THR A 21 3.15 -2.48 -10.22
C THR A 21 1.97 -3.26 -10.80
N THR A 22 1.97 -3.45 -12.12
CA THR A 22 1.01 -4.32 -12.81
C THR A 22 1.21 -5.78 -12.43
N GLU A 23 2.47 -6.22 -12.35
CA GLU A 23 2.85 -7.58 -11.98
C GLU A 23 2.72 -7.80 -10.47
N THR A 24 2.33 -9.02 -10.10
CA THR A 24 2.26 -9.45 -8.69
C THR A 24 3.68 -9.59 -8.15
N PRO A 25 4.00 -9.01 -6.97
CA PRO A 25 5.29 -9.21 -6.33
C PRO A 25 5.58 -10.71 -6.13
N VAL A 26 6.82 -11.11 -6.33
CA VAL A 26 7.21 -12.52 -6.13
C VAL A 26 7.30 -12.84 -4.63
N LYS A 27 7.28 -14.13 -4.28
CA LYS A 27 7.30 -14.55 -2.87
C LYS A 27 8.47 -13.95 -2.09
N GLU A 28 9.64 -13.83 -2.72
CA GLU A 28 10.84 -13.30 -2.09
C GLU A 28 10.74 -11.80 -1.80
N ASP A 29 9.89 -11.05 -2.52
CA ASP A 29 9.67 -9.62 -2.25
C ASP A 29 9.01 -9.41 -0.89
N TYR A 30 8.16 -10.35 -0.51
CA TYR A 30 7.53 -10.36 0.79
C TYR A 30 8.58 -10.60 1.91
N ASP A 31 9.72 -11.21 1.66
CA ASP A 31 10.71 -11.41 2.73
C ASP A 31 11.65 -10.19 2.91
N LEU A 32 11.51 -9.16 2.07
CA LEU A 32 12.33 -7.94 2.13
C LEU A 32 11.92 -7.02 3.29
N SER A 33 12.93 -6.37 3.85
CA SER A 33 12.71 -5.25 4.79
C SER A 33 12.08 -4.03 4.09
N GLU A 34 11.47 -3.13 4.88
CA GLU A 34 10.89 -1.88 4.36
C GLU A 34 11.91 -1.10 3.49
N GLY A 35 13.14 -0.89 3.96
CA GLY A 35 14.17 -0.17 3.21
C GLY A 35 14.54 -0.85 1.87
N GLN A 36 14.55 -2.19 1.83
CA GLN A 36 14.80 -2.92 0.59
C GLN A 36 13.63 -2.81 -0.39
N LEU A 37 12.39 -2.86 0.10
CA LEU A 37 11.19 -2.63 -0.70
C LEU A 37 11.18 -1.21 -1.28
N MET A 38 11.49 -0.19 -0.47
CA MET A 38 11.58 1.20 -0.90
C MET A 38 12.62 1.40 -2.00
N ASN A 39 13.76 0.70 -1.93
CA ASN A 39 14.79 0.77 -2.96
C ASN A 39 14.40 0.00 -4.24
N LYS A 40 13.87 -1.22 -4.11
CA LYS A 40 13.50 -2.07 -5.24
C LYS A 40 12.31 -1.51 -6.03
N PHE A 41 11.29 -1.00 -5.32
CA PHE A 41 10.04 -0.51 -5.89
C PHE A 41 9.91 1.01 -5.80
N LYS A 42 11.03 1.75 -5.76
CA LYS A 42 11.07 3.21 -5.53
C LYS A 42 10.04 4.02 -6.32
N ASN A 43 9.79 3.65 -7.58
CA ASN A 43 8.88 4.36 -8.47
C ASN A 43 7.44 3.79 -8.48
N ASN A 44 7.22 2.65 -7.82
CA ASN A 44 5.97 1.89 -7.82
C ASN A 44 5.53 1.54 -6.40
N ILE A 45 5.75 2.45 -5.45
CA ILE A 45 5.38 2.24 -4.06
C ILE A 45 4.60 3.44 -3.52
N VAL A 46 3.56 3.16 -2.76
CA VAL A 46 2.71 4.17 -2.11
C VAL A 46 2.47 3.77 -0.67
N ILE A 47 2.60 4.73 0.24
CA ILE A 47 2.29 4.55 1.66
C ILE A 47 0.86 5.01 1.91
N VAL A 48 0.00 4.12 2.37
CA VAL A 48 -1.39 4.46 2.70
C VAL A 48 -1.58 4.54 4.21
N GLY A 49 -2.07 5.68 4.70
CA GLY A 49 -2.47 5.85 6.09
C GLY A 49 -3.87 5.28 6.32
N LEU A 50 -4.02 4.49 7.38
CA LEU A 50 -5.22 3.74 7.74
C LEU A 50 -6.03 4.39 8.87
N SER A 51 -5.68 5.61 9.28
CA SER A 51 -6.29 6.29 10.44
C SER A 51 -7.80 6.51 10.33
N GLU A 52 -8.34 6.60 9.12
CA GLU A 52 -9.77 6.82 8.85
C GLU A 52 -10.53 5.51 8.59
N ILE A 53 -9.89 4.36 8.81
CA ILE A 53 -10.50 3.05 8.62
C ILE A 53 -10.78 2.42 9.99
N ASP A 54 -12.05 2.17 10.27
CA ASP A 54 -12.48 1.63 11.58
C ASP A 54 -11.94 0.21 11.86
N ASN A 55 -11.78 -0.63 10.84
CA ASN A 55 -11.26 -1.99 10.97
C ASN A 55 -10.36 -2.35 9.77
N THR A 56 -9.17 -2.89 10.05
CA THR A 56 -8.18 -3.31 9.05
C THR A 56 -7.68 -4.75 9.26
N ASP A 57 -8.47 -5.59 9.92
CA ASP A 57 -8.09 -6.97 10.28
C ASP A 57 -8.07 -7.91 9.06
N ASP A 58 -8.93 -7.63 8.08
CA ASP A 58 -8.95 -8.31 6.78
C ASP A 58 -7.88 -7.79 5.82
N LEU A 59 -7.29 -6.62 6.09
CA LEU A 59 -6.18 -6.07 5.32
C LEU A 59 -4.88 -6.80 5.65
N LYS A 60 -4.57 -7.83 4.86
CA LYS A 60 -3.42 -8.71 5.07
C LYS A 60 -2.34 -8.52 4.03
N ARG A 61 -1.13 -8.89 4.43
CA ARG A 61 0.04 -8.97 3.56
C ARG A 61 -0.19 -10.03 2.49
N GLY A 62 0.12 -9.68 1.24
CA GLY A 62 -0.13 -10.52 0.06
C GLY A 62 -1.40 -10.16 -0.70
N GLU A 63 -2.36 -9.48 -0.05
CA GLU A 63 -3.62 -9.12 -0.69
C GLU A 63 -3.43 -8.05 -1.76
N LYS A 64 -4.19 -8.17 -2.84
CA LYS A 64 -4.35 -7.13 -3.83
C LYS A 64 -5.55 -6.28 -3.42
N ILE A 65 -5.37 -4.97 -3.36
CA ILE A 65 -6.43 -4.07 -2.91
C ILE A 65 -6.60 -2.90 -3.86
N LYS A 66 -7.81 -2.35 -3.86
CA LYS A 66 -8.10 -1.01 -4.38
C LYS A 66 -8.34 -0.08 -3.21
N VAL A 67 -7.69 1.08 -3.20
CA VAL A 67 -7.87 2.11 -2.16
C VAL A 67 -8.45 3.38 -2.75
N TRP A 68 -9.24 4.12 -1.96
CA TRP A 68 -9.77 5.42 -2.31
C TRP A 68 -9.28 6.50 -1.35
N PHE A 69 -8.84 7.63 -1.91
CA PHE A 69 -8.30 8.76 -1.16
C PHE A 69 -8.63 10.08 -1.87
N HIS A 70 -8.51 11.18 -1.14
CA HIS A 70 -8.75 12.52 -1.69
C HIS A 70 -7.52 13.07 -2.41
N THR A 71 -6.38 13.04 -1.71
CA THR A 71 -5.13 13.68 -2.14
C THR A 71 -3.96 12.73 -1.94
N LEU A 72 -3.12 12.60 -2.96
CA LEU A 72 -1.81 11.99 -2.86
C LEU A 72 -0.82 13.08 -2.47
N LYS A 73 -0.16 12.94 -1.33
CA LYS A 73 0.88 13.87 -0.87
C LYS A 73 2.11 13.74 -1.75
N GLU A 74 2.67 14.88 -2.14
CA GLU A 74 3.94 14.99 -2.87
C GLU A 74 5.12 14.68 -1.94
N SER A 75 5.27 13.40 -1.61
CA SER A 75 6.40 12.85 -0.85
C SER A 75 7.12 11.80 -1.69
N ASN A 76 8.30 11.36 -1.25
CA ASN A 76 9.03 10.26 -1.90
C ASN A 76 9.40 9.18 -0.87
N PRO A 77 8.66 8.05 -0.81
CA PRO A 77 7.53 7.70 -1.68
C PRO A 77 6.26 8.54 -1.47
N PRO A 78 5.37 8.59 -2.46
CA PRO A 78 4.06 9.22 -2.31
C PRO A 78 3.25 8.59 -1.18
N SER A 79 2.42 9.40 -0.51
CA SER A 79 1.58 8.92 0.60
C SER A 79 0.17 9.48 0.56
N ALA A 80 -0.82 8.71 1.01
CA ALA A 80 -2.21 9.15 1.06
C ALA A 80 -2.93 8.60 2.29
N THR A 81 -3.80 9.40 2.90
CA THR A 81 -4.76 8.87 3.89
C THR A 81 -5.96 8.31 3.13
N ILE A 82 -6.25 7.02 3.32
CA ILE A 82 -7.35 6.36 2.62
C ILE A 82 -8.63 6.43 3.45
N GLN A 83 -9.77 6.46 2.77
CA GLN A 83 -11.10 6.47 3.41
C GLN A 83 -11.85 5.16 3.23
N LYS A 84 -11.40 4.35 2.26
CA LYS A 84 -11.98 3.06 1.94
C LYS A 84 -10.93 2.21 1.22
N TYR A 85 -11.00 0.91 1.41
CA TYR A 85 -10.41 -0.07 0.49
C TYR A 85 -11.39 -1.18 0.14
N GLU A 86 -11.00 -1.98 -0.86
CA GLU A 86 -11.68 -3.19 -1.30
C GLU A 86 -10.60 -4.24 -1.61
N LEU A 87 -10.80 -5.46 -1.11
CA LEU A 87 -9.98 -6.63 -1.46
C LEU A 87 -10.37 -7.11 -2.87
N LEU A 88 -9.39 -7.45 -3.72
CA LEU A 88 -9.56 -7.84 -5.12
C LEU A 88 -9.21 -9.30 -5.40
#